data_AF-A0A2N4XHC4-F1
#
_entry.id   AF-A0A2N4XHC4-F1
#
_cell.length_a   1.000
_cell.length_b   1.000
_cell.length_c   1.000
_cell.angle_alpha   90.00
_cell.angle_beta   90.00
_cell.angle_gamma   90.00
#
_symmetry.space_group_name_H-M   'P 1'
#
loop_
_entity.id
_entity.type
_entity.pdbx_description
1 polymer ?
#
loop_
_entity_poly.entity_id
_entity_poly.type
_entity_poly.pdbx_seq_one_letter_code
_entity_poly.pdbx_strand_id
1 'polypeptide(L)'
;MKRNDFFYRCLLYSDIKFHKNRLSISENYQIFHTFVLQSCFYNKTINTTGMATNTFRHRPAPSVPKAAPKAGLFDNINSWLKNRLHLGDALPTETLKRIVWLGALGIFYIYIQHSYEGFIKKIEKTRLDMEERRAEYISQKSRYMYASKQSEIARKLSDKGLEDNITPPNKIVVKE
;
A
#
# COMPACT_ATOMS: atom_id res chain seq x y z
N MET A 1 25.49 -4.25 -32.90
CA MET A 1 24.79 -5.56 -32.95
C MET A 1 24.80 -6.17 -31.55
N LYS A 2 23.60 -6.28 -30.95
CA LYS A 2 23.15 -7.17 -29.84
C LYS A 2 23.98 -7.27 -28.54
N ARG A 3 23.57 -6.53 -27.50
CA ARG A 3 23.83 -6.87 -26.07
C ARG A 3 22.56 -6.93 -25.20
N ASN A 4 21.38 -6.79 -25.83
CA ASN A 4 20.09 -6.67 -25.13
C ASN A 4 19.14 -7.87 -25.32
N ASP A 5 19.55 -8.92 -26.06
CA ASP A 5 18.67 -10.07 -26.35
C ASP A 5 18.73 -11.19 -25.29
N PHE A 6 19.69 -11.16 -24.35
CA PHE A 6 19.86 -12.26 -23.39
C PHE A 6 18.93 -12.16 -22.17
N PHE A 7 18.54 -10.93 -21.77
CA PHE A 7 17.81 -10.70 -20.52
C PHE A 7 16.31 -10.98 -20.65
N TYR A 8 15.71 -10.70 -21.81
CA TYR A 8 14.26 -10.92 -22.05
C TYR A 8 13.91 -12.39 -22.29
N ARG A 9 14.88 -13.20 -22.70
CA ARG A 9 14.66 -14.62 -23.00
C ARG A 9 14.62 -15.51 -21.74
N CYS A 10 15.14 -15.03 -20.61
CA CYS A 10 15.06 -15.75 -19.33
C CYS A 10 13.68 -15.59 -18.65
N LEU A 11 12.97 -14.50 -18.90
CA LEU A 11 11.69 -14.23 -18.22
C LEU A 11 10.53 -15.09 -18.74
N LEU A 12 10.59 -15.56 -19.99
CA LEU A 12 9.50 -16.30 -20.63
C LEU A 12 9.43 -17.80 -20.25
N TYR A 13 10.45 -18.37 -19.61
CA TYR A 13 10.46 -19.81 -19.28
C TYR A 13 9.86 -20.12 -17.89
N SER A 14 9.66 -19.10 -17.06
CA SER A 14 9.12 -19.22 -15.70
C SER A 14 7.60 -19.09 -15.58
N ASP A 15 6.90 -18.67 -16.63
CA ASP A 15 5.47 -18.30 -16.57
C ASP A 15 4.47 -19.47 -16.61
N ILE A 16 4.86 -20.66 -17.11
CA ILE A 16 3.86 -21.68 -17.51
C ILE A 16 3.35 -22.57 -16.35
N LYS A 17 4.02 -22.60 -15.18
CA LYS A 17 3.72 -23.62 -14.12
C LYS A 17 3.11 -23.10 -12.81
N PHE A 18 2.73 -21.83 -12.71
CA PHE A 18 2.32 -21.21 -11.43
C PHE A 18 0.87 -20.68 -11.43
N HIS A 19 -0.03 -21.33 -12.18
CA HIS A 19 -1.30 -20.75 -12.61
C HIS A 19 -2.52 -21.09 -11.72
N LYS A 20 -2.43 -21.22 -10.37
CA LYS A 20 -3.67 -21.56 -9.65
C LYS A 20 -4.05 -20.95 -8.29
N ASN A 21 -3.23 -20.17 -7.56
CA ASN A 21 -3.78 -19.68 -6.28
C ASN A 21 -3.15 -18.47 -5.54
N ARG A 22 -2.60 -17.44 -6.20
CA ARG A 22 -2.24 -16.19 -5.49
C ARG A 22 -2.46 -14.93 -6.31
N LEU A 23 -3.65 -14.34 -6.17
CA LEU A 23 -4.03 -13.05 -6.77
C LEU A 23 -3.61 -11.81 -5.98
N SER A 24 -2.83 -11.93 -4.89
CA SER A 24 -2.48 -10.77 -4.02
C SER A 24 -0.99 -10.39 -4.04
N ILE A 25 -0.12 -11.12 -4.74
CA ILE A 25 1.34 -10.90 -4.70
C ILE A 25 1.86 -10.21 -5.97
N SER A 26 1.14 -10.30 -7.09
CA SER A 26 1.55 -9.70 -8.36
C SER A 26 1.34 -8.18 -8.43
N GLU A 27 0.36 -7.61 -7.72
CA GLU A 27 0.11 -6.16 -7.82
C GLU A 27 1.25 -5.31 -7.24
N ASN A 28 1.89 -5.75 -6.15
CA ASN A 28 2.97 -4.99 -5.51
C ASN A 28 4.29 -5.00 -6.29
N TYR A 29 4.59 -6.08 -7.02
CA TYR A 29 5.76 -6.13 -7.91
C TYR A 29 5.57 -5.22 -9.14
N GLN A 30 4.33 -5.13 -9.64
CA GLN A 30 3.96 -4.25 -10.75
C GLN A 30 3.98 -2.77 -10.34
N ILE A 31 3.51 -2.44 -9.13
CA ILE A 31 3.56 -1.09 -8.55
C ILE A 31 5.02 -0.65 -8.30
N PHE A 32 5.88 -1.54 -7.84
CA PHE A 32 7.29 -1.20 -7.59
C PHE A 32 8.07 -0.98 -8.89
N HIS A 33 7.84 -1.81 -9.91
CA HIS A 33 8.46 -1.61 -11.24
C HIS A 33 7.96 -0.34 -11.92
N THR A 34 6.66 -0.03 -11.82
CA THR A 34 6.09 1.24 -12.33
C THR A 34 6.61 2.45 -11.56
N PHE A 35 6.79 2.39 -10.24
CA PHE A 35 7.35 3.50 -9.45
C PHE A 35 8.84 3.74 -9.74
N VAL A 36 9.64 2.68 -9.92
CA VAL A 36 11.06 2.77 -10.31
C VAL A 36 11.20 3.33 -11.73
N LEU A 37 10.35 2.91 -12.67
CA LEU A 37 10.30 3.50 -14.01
C LEU A 37 9.84 4.97 -13.98
N GLN A 38 8.84 5.34 -13.17
CA GLN A 38 8.36 6.71 -13.00
C GLN A 38 9.43 7.63 -12.40
N SER A 39 10.18 7.15 -11.41
CA SER A 39 11.27 7.89 -10.76
C SER A 39 12.45 8.14 -11.72
N CYS A 40 12.78 7.15 -12.54
CA CYS A 40 13.77 7.29 -13.62
C CYS A 40 13.28 8.21 -14.75
N PHE A 41 11.96 8.21 -15.05
CA PHE A 41 11.38 9.11 -16.05
C PHE A 41 11.32 10.57 -15.57
N TYR A 42 11.03 10.80 -14.29
CA TYR A 42 10.97 12.15 -13.70
C TYR A 42 12.34 12.83 -13.67
N ASN A 43 13.44 12.09 -13.49
CA ASN A 43 14.79 12.65 -13.58
C ASN A 43 15.23 12.97 -15.03
N LYS A 44 14.59 12.37 -16.03
CA LYS A 44 14.92 12.59 -17.46
C LYS A 44 14.28 13.85 -18.02
N THR A 45 13.14 14.31 -17.49
CA THR A 45 12.41 15.51 -17.96
C THR A 45 12.96 16.84 -17.44
N ILE A 46 13.64 16.85 -16.29
CA ILE A 46 14.24 18.08 -15.71
C ILE A 46 15.48 18.55 -16.48
N ASN A 47 16.18 17.63 -17.16
CA ASN A 47 17.41 17.93 -17.90
C ASN A 47 17.19 18.30 -19.38
N THR A 48 15.94 18.24 -19.87
CA THR A 48 15.61 18.43 -21.30
C THR A 48 14.68 19.61 -21.59
N THR A 49 14.26 20.38 -20.58
CA THR A 49 13.57 21.66 -20.83
C THR A 49 14.62 22.75 -21.07
N GLY A 50 14.98 22.93 -22.34
CA GLY A 50 15.71 24.11 -22.79
C GLY A 50 14.88 25.36 -22.53
N MET A 51 15.27 26.15 -21.51
CA MET A 51 14.66 27.44 -21.24
C MET A 51 15.18 28.47 -22.25
N ALA A 52 14.27 29.13 -22.96
CA ALA A 52 14.61 30.28 -23.81
C ALA A 52 15.15 31.42 -22.92
N THR A 53 16.43 31.75 -23.07
CA THR A 53 17.04 32.87 -22.37
C THR A 53 16.71 34.16 -23.10
N ASN A 54 15.82 34.99 -22.53
CA ASN A 54 15.58 36.35 -23.03
C ASN A 54 16.85 37.19 -22.85
N THR A 55 17.28 37.85 -23.93
CA THR A 55 18.48 38.70 -24.02
C THR A 55 18.28 40.02 -23.28
N PHE A 56 18.40 40.00 -21.95
CA PHE A 56 18.60 41.23 -21.19
C PHE A 56 20.07 41.66 -21.28
N ARG A 57 20.28 42.89 -21.77
CA ARG A 57 21.58 43.56 -21.88
C ARG A 57 22.24 43.62 -20.50
N HIS A 58 23.26 42.80 -20.26
CA HIS A 58 24.01 42.84 -19.02
C HIS A 58 24.81 44.15 -18.92
N ARG A 59 24.48 44.99 -17.94
CA ARG A 59 25.39 46.02 -17.44
C ARG A 59 26.42 45.29 -16.57
N PRO A 60 27.75 45.45 -16.76
CA PRO A 60 28.71 44.81 -15.86
C PRO A 60 28.56 45.43 -14.47
N ALA A 61 27.92 44.71 -13.56
CA ALA A 61 27.94 45.02 -12.14
C ALA A 61 29.32 44.60 -11.56
N PRO A 62 29.87 45.34 -10.58
CA PRO A 62 31.14 44.97 -9.96
C PRO A 62 31.08 43.56 -9.36
N SER A 63 32.20 42.83 -9.45
CA SER A 63 32.32 41.42 -9.10
C SER A 63 31.93 41.13 -7.64
N VAL A 64 30.69 40.72 -7.43
CA VAL A 64 30.27 40.12 -6.17
C VAL A 64 30.85 38.69 -6.13
N PRO A 65 31.57 38.29 -5.07
CA PRO A 65 32.16 36.95 -4.99
C PRO A 65 31.08 35.88 -5.16
N LYS A 66 31.29 34.94 -6.08
CA LYS A 66 30.39 33.82 -6.36
C LYS A 66 30.10 33.06 -5.05
N ALA A 67 28.84 33.02 -4.66
CA ALA A 67 28.38 32.32 -3.46
C ALA A 67 28.91 30.87 -3.44
N ALA A 68 29.55 30.50 -2.33
CA ALA A 68 30.12 29.18 -2.11
C ALA A 68 29.05 28.08 -2.29
N PRO A 69 29.41 26.91 -2.85
CA PRO A 69 28.48 25.80 -2.99
C PRO A 69 27.98 25.38 -1.60
N LYS A 70 26.65 25.27 -1.47
CA LYS A 70 26.00 24.89 -0.21
C LYS A 70 26.39 23.45 0.11
N ALA A 71 27.18 23.25 1.16
CA ALA A 71 27.59 21.94 1.66
C ALA A 71 26.35 21.08 1.92
N GLY A 72 26.17 20.04 1.11
CA GLY A 72 25.02 19.15 1.19
C GLY A 72 25.28 18.03 2.19
N LEU A 73 24.23 17.47 2.79
CA LEU A 73 24.30 16.26 3.64
C LEU A 73 25.12 15.12 3.00
N PHE A 74 25.20 15.10 1.67
CA PHE A 74 26.00 14.15 0.89
C PHE A 74 27.52 14.34 1.00
N ASP A 75 28.02 15.56 1.21
CA ASP A 75 29.47 15.83 1.31
C ASP A 75 30.07 15.23 2.58
N ASN A 76 29.33 15.32 3.70
CA ASN A 76 29.72 14.75 4.98
C ASN A 76 29.70 13.21 4.97
N ILE A 77 28.74 12.62 4.26
CA ILE A 77 28.66 11.16 4.08
C ILE A 77 29.83 10.70 3.21
N ASN A 78 30.14 11.42 2.13
CA ASN A 78 31.25 11.09 1.24
C ASN A 78 32.60 11.16 1.97
N SER A 79 32.86 12.20 2.77
CA SER A 79 34.09 12.31 3.56
C SER A 79 34.21 11.21 4.61
N TRP A 80 33.10 10.82 5.25
CA TRP A 80 33.10 9.72 6.22
C TRP A 80 33.37 8.36 5.57
N LEU A 81 32.77 8.07 4.40
CA LEU A 81 33.02 6.82 3.66
C LEU A 81 34.44 6.73 3.13
N LYS A 82 34.99 7.81 2.55
CA LYS A 82 36.38 7.86 2.06
C LYS A 82 37.38 7.52 3.17
N ASN A 83 37.20 8.11 4.35
CA ASN A 83 38.09 7.88 5.49
C ASN A 83 37.97 6.46 6.06
N ARG A 84 36.79 5.82 5.98
CA ARG A 84 36.56 4.48 6.54
C ARG A 84 36.97 3.33 5.63
N LEU A 85 37.00 3.54 4.32
CA LEU A 85 37.21 2.46 3.35
C LEU A 85 38.54 2.53 2.60
N HIS A 86 39.43 3.48 2.91
CA HIS A 86 40.72 3.69 2.21
C HIS A 86 40.57 3.66 0.67
N LEU A 87 39.41 4.06 0.17
CA LEU A 87 39.12 4.10 -1.25
C LEU A 87 39.80 5.36 -1.79
N GLY A 88 40.93 5.17 -2.49
CA GLY A 88 41.59 6.25 -3.24
C GLY A 88 40.63 6.95 -4.21
N ASP A 89 41.02 8.15 -4.64
CA ASP A 89 40.22 9.19 -5.32
C ASP A 89 39.53 8.81 -6.66
N ALA A 90 39.41 7.52 -6.97
CA ALA A 90 38.94 6.99 -8.25
C ALA A 90 37.41 6.78 -8.34
N LEU A 91 36.62 7.10 -7.31
CA LEU A 91 35.16 6.97 -7.39
C LEU A 91 34.50 8.29 -7.81
N PRO A 92 33.97 8.40 -9.05
CA PRO A 92 33.21 9.56 -9.47
C PRO A 92 31.95 9.69 -8.62
N THR A 93 31.67 10.90 -8.11
CA THR A 93 30.54 11.22 -7.22
C THR A 93 29.18 10.78 -7.77
N GLU A 94 29.05 10.69 -9.09
CA GLU A 94 27.85 10.22 -9.81
C GLU A 94 27.53 8.74 -9.58
N THR A 95 28.53 7.87 -9.43
CA THR A 95 28.29 6.43 -9.16
C THR A 95 27.94 6.19 -7.71
N LEU A 96 28.56 6.93 -6.78
CA LEU A 96 28.26 6.84 -5.36
C LEU A 96 26.80 7.21 -5.07
N LYS A 97 26.31 8.30 -5.67
CA LYS A 97 24.90 8.72 -5.55
C LYS A 97 23.93 7.63 -6.03
N ARG A 98 24.28 6.92 -7.12
CA ARG A 98 23.47 5.82 -7.67
C ARG A 98 23.45 4.59 -6.76
N ILE A 99 24.58 4.22 -6.19
CA ILE A 99 24.69 3.06 -5.28
C ILE A 99 23.95 3.32 -3.98
N VAL A 100 24.07 4.52 -3.40
CA VAL A 100 23.31 4.92 -2.21
C VAL A 100 21.81 4.88 -2.49
N TRP A 101 21.38 5.32 -3.68
CA TRP A 101 19.97 5.27 -4.05
C TRP A 101 19.43 3.83 -4.17
N LEU A 102 20.20 2.94 -4.79
CA LEU A 102 19.87 1.52 -4.86
C LEU A 102 19.90 0.83 -3.49
N GLY A 103 20.86 1.19 -2.63
CA GLY A 103 20.95 0.68 -1.26
C GLY A 103 19.75 1.08 -0.41
N ALA A 104 19.32 2.34 -0.50
CA ALA A 104 18.12 2.83 0.17
C ALA A 104 16.87 2.06 -0.27
N LEU A 105 16.72 1.81 -1.58
CA LEU A 105 15.62 0.99 -2.11
C LEU A 105 15.69 -0.47 -1.64
N GLY A 106 16.88 -1.07 -1.56
CA GLY A 106 17.06 -2.43 -1.06
C GLY A 106 16.66 -2.58 0.41
N ILE A 107 17.05 -1.63 1.26
CA ILE A 107 16.68 -1.60 2.67
C ILE A 107 15.16 -1.43 2.82
N PHE A 108 14.58 -0.50 2.06
CA PHE A 108 13.14 -0.26 2.06
C PHE A 108 12.35 -1.50 1.60
N TYR A 109 12.86 -2.23 0.61
CA TYR A 109 12.25 -3.48 0.13
C TYR A 109 12.22 -4.55 1.23
N ILE A 110 13.36 -4.79 1.90
CA ILE A 110 13.45 -5.78 2.98
C ILE A 110 12.52 -5.38 4.14
N TYR A 111 12.48 -4.09 4.47
CA TYR A 111 11.61 -3.54 5.52
C TYR A 111 10.12 -3.80 5.23
N ILE A 112 9.69 -3.50 4.01
CA ILE A 112 8.32 -3.73 3.56
C ILE A 112 7.99 -5.23 3.57
N GLN A 113 8.87 -6.07 3.01
CA GLN A 113 8.68 -7.51 2.95
C GLN A 113 8.46 -8.12 4.33
N HIS A 114 9.26 -7.70 5.32
CA HIS A 114 9.14 -8.18 6.70
C HIS A 114 7.81 -7.76 7.35
N SER A 115 7.28 -6.59 6.99
CA SER A 115 6.03 -6.07 7.56
C SER A 115 4.78 -6.80 7.05
N TYR A 116 4.80 -7.31 5.81
CA TYR A 116 3.65 -8.00 5.21
C TYR A 116 3.29 -9.31 5.91
N GLU A 117 4.26 -10.03 6.46
CA GLU A 117 4.01 -11.30 7.17
C GLU A 117 3.12 -11.09 8.40
N GLY A 118 3.34 -9.99 9.13
CA GLY A 118 2.50 -9.59 10.25
C GLY A 118 1.10 -9.16 9.81
N PHE A 119 0.98 -8.52 8.65
CA PHE A 119 -0.30 -8.04 8.12
C PHE A 119 -1.20 -9.20 7.69
N ILE A 120 -0.67 -10.21 7.01
CA ILE A 120 -1.42 -11.41 6.60
C ILE A 120 -2.01 -12.13 7.82
N LYS A 121 -1.21 -12.31 8.88
CA LYS A 121 -1.68 -12.93 10.13
C LYS A 121 -2.80 -12.13 10.80
N LYS A 122 -2.73 -10.79 10.76
CA LYS A 122 -3.78 -9.92 11.30
C LYS A 122 -5.06 -10.04 10.50
N ILE A 123 -4.97 -10.06 9.16
CA ILE A 123 -6.14 -10.22 8.30
C ILE A 123 -6.90 -11.50 8.66
N GLU A 124 -6.20 -12.63 8.83
CA GLU A 124 -6.90 -13.88 9.13
C GLU A 124 -7.52 -13.93 10.53
N LYS A 125 -6.87 -13.33 11.53
CA LYS A 125 -7.50 -13.16 12.85
C LYS A 125 -8.78 -12.32 12.74
N THR A 126 -8.72 -11.19 12.04
CA THR A 126 -9.90 -10.33 11.87
C THR A 126 -11.02 -11.05 11.13
N ARG A 127 -10.73 -11.88 10.12
CA ARG A 127 -11.75 -12.69 9.42
C ARG A 127 -12.41 -13.70 10.34
N LEU A 128 -11.61 -14.45 11.12
CA LEU A 128 -12.12 -15.39 12.11
C LEU A 128 -13.00 -14.68 13.16
N ASP A 129 -12.57 -13.52 13.65
CA ASP A 129 -13.36 -12.71 14.60
C ASP A 129 -14.71 -12.27 14.00
N MET A 130 -14.76 -11.93 12.70
CA MET A 130 -16.02 -11.60 12.01
C MET A 130 -16.94 -12.81 11.88
N GLU A 131 -16.39 -13.98 11.58
CA GLU A 131 -17.15 -15.22 11.44
C GLU A 131 -17.72 -15.69 12.78
N GLU A 132 -16.93 -15.66 13.86
CA GLU A 132 -17.38 -16.00 15.21
C GLU A 132 -18.53 -15.08 15.66
N ARG A 133 -18.36 -13.76 15.50
CA ARG A 133 -19.42 -12.79 15.81
C ARG A 133 -20.69 -13.02 14.98
N ARG A 134 -20.54 -13.42 13.72
CA ARG A 134 -21.69 -13.75 12.86
C ARG A 134 -22.41 -15.00 13.38
N ALA A 135 -21.68 -16.02 13.83
CA ALA A 135 -22.27 -17.22 14.42
C ALA A 135 -23.03 -16.89 15.72
N GLU A 136 -22.43 -16.09 16.61
CA GLU A 136 -23.08 -15.61 17.84
C GLU A 136 -24.36 -14.83 17.54
N TYR A 137 -24.33 -13.91 16.58
CA TYR A 137 -25.51 -13.14 16.18
C TYR A 137 -26.64 -14.03 15.66
N ILE A 138 -26.34 -15.01 14.81
CA ILE A 138 -27.35 -15.94 14.27
C ILE A 138 -27.95 -16.77 15.40
N SER A 139 -27.13 -17.27 16.32
CA SER A 139 -27.57 -18.01 17.50
C SER A 139 -28.46 -17.17 18.42
N GLN A 140 -28.05 -15.92 18.72
CA GLN A 140 -28.85 -15.03 19.55
C GLN A 140 -30.17 -14.63 18.88
N LYS A 141 -30.13 -14.34 17.58
CA LYS A 141 -31.31 -14.02 16.77
C LYS A 141 -32.30 -15.17 16.74
N SER A 142 -31.84 -16.42 16.61
CA SER A 142 -32.74 -17.59 16.61
C SER A 142 -33.43 -17.76 17.96
N ARG A 143 -32.70 -17.57 19.08
CA ARG A 143 -33.28 -17.57 20.43
C ARG A 143 -34.31 -16.45 20.62
N TYR A 144 -34.00 -15.25 20.14
CA TYR A 144 -34.93 -14.12 20.17
C TYR A 144 -36.18 -14.39 19.36
N MET A 145 -36.04 -14.89 18.13
CA MET A 145 -37.17 -15.24 17.26
C MET A 145 -38.05 -16.33 17.86
N TYR A 146 -37.46 -17.32 18.54
CA TYR A 146 -38.21 -18.34 19.25
C TYR A 146 -39.00 -17.75 20.43
N ALA A 147 -38.36 -16.91 21.24
CA ALA A 147 -39.00 -16.23 22.35
C ALA A 147 -40.08 -15.22 21.92
N SER A 148 -39.96 -14.63 20.72
CA SER A 148 -40.93 -13.69 20.15
C SER A 148 -42.08 -14.37 19.40
N LYS A 149 -42.12 -15.71 19.31
CA LYS A 149 -43.25 -16.41 18.69
C LYS A 149 -44.50 -16.20 19.54
N GLN A 150 -45.60 -15.82 18.90
CA GLN A 150 -46.89 -15.60 19.56
C GLN A 150 -47.34 -16.84 20.35
N SER A 151 -47.15 -18.04 19.80
CA SER A 151 -47.48 -19.30 20.49
C SER A 151 -46.65 -19.56 21.75
N GLU A 152 -45.36 -19.17 21.78
CA GLU A 152 -44.51 -19.32 22.97
C GLU A 152 -44.82 -18.26 24.02
N ILE A 153 -45.17 -17.04 23.59
CA ILE A 153 -45.61 -15.97 24.48
C ILE A 153 -46.97 -16.34 25.10
N ALA A 154 -47.94 -16.80 24.30
CA ALA A 154 -49.23 -17.27 24.78
C ALA A 154 -49.09 -18.43 25.78
N ARG A 155 -48.22 -19.41 25.50
CA ARG A 155 -47.93 -20.51 26.44
C ARG A 155 -47.27 -20.05 27.76
N LYS A 156 -46.52 -18.96 27.75
CA LYS A 156 -45.95 -18.37 28.99
C LYS A 156 -46.97 -17.50 29.75
N LEU A 157 -47.94 -16.95 29.05
CA LEU A 157 -48.99 -16.11 29.62
C LEU A 157 -50.23 -16.91 30.05
N SER A 158 -50.40 -18.15 29.58
CA SER A 158 -51.44 -19.07 30.04
C SER A 158 -51.31 -19.40 31.53
N ASP A 159 -50.08 -19.47 32.05
CA ASP A 159 -49.82 -19.60 33.49
C ASP A 159 -50.36 -18.40 34.30
N LYS A 160 -50.57 -17.26 33.64
CA LYS A 160 -51.17 -16.03 34.20
C LYS A 160 -52.65 -15.88 33.83
N GLY A 161 -53.25 -16.87 33.18
CA GLY A 161 -54.68 -16.89 32.82
C GLY A 161 -55.06 -16.08 31.58
N LEU A 162 -54.09 -15.67 30.74
CA LEU A 162 -54.34 -14.95 29.49
C LEU A 162 -54.34 -15.94 28.31
N GLU A 163 -55.43 -15.98 27.55
CA GLU A 163 -55.63 -16.88 26.40
C GLU A 163 -55.43 -16.14 25.05
N ASP A 164 -54.94 -16.87 24.04
CA ASP A 164 -54.59 -16.30 22.74
C ASP A 164 -55.85 -15.96 21.94
N ASN A 165 -55.90 -14.78 21.35
CA ASN A 165 -57.05 -14.37 20.53
C ASN A 165 -56.95 -14.99 19.13
N ILE A 166 -57.66 -16.09 18.91
CA ILE A 166 -57.71 -16.81 17.62
C ILE A 166 -58.54 -16.05 16.57
N THR A 167 -59.32 -15.05 16.99
CA THR A 167 -60.13 -14.23 16.07
C THR A 167 -59.36 -13.00 15.60
N PRO A 168 -59.28 -12.74 14.27
CA PRO A 168 -58.60 -11.57 13.76
C PRO A 168 -59.28 -10.28 14.26
N PRO A 169 -58.51 -9.22 14.61
CA PRO A 169 -59.09 -7.99 15.12
C PRO A 169 -59.94 -7.29 14.05
N ASN A 170 -61.15 -6.87 14.43
CA ASN A 170 -62.06 -6.16 13.55
C ASN A 170 -61.53 -4.75 13.25
N LYS A 171 -61.40 -4.42 11.96
CA LYS A 171 -61.06 -3.07 11.51
C LYS A 171 -62.23 -2.13 11.81
N ILE A 172 -62.03 -1.22 12.76
CA ILE A 172 -62.97 -0.12 13.01
C ILE A 172 -62.83 0.86 11.85
N VAL A 173 -63.85 0.91 10.97
CA VAL A 173 -63.94 1.91 9.90
C VAL A 173 -64.81 3.02 10.44
N VAL A 174 -64.21 4.17 10.75
CA VAL A 174 -64.96 5.38 11.12
C VAL A 174 -65.62 5.88 9.84
N LYS A 175 -66.96 5.90 9.81
CA LYS A 175 -67.70 6.61 8.76
C LYS A 175 -67.66 8.09 9.13
N GLU A 176 -67.08 8.90 8.25
CA GLU A 176 -67.23 10.37 8.28
C GLU A 176 -68.70 10.76 8.08
#